data_AF-A0A4W5L9W1-F1
#
_entry.id   AF-A0A4W5L9W1-F1
#
_cell.length_a   1.000
_cell.length_b   1.000
_cell.length_c   1.000
_cell.angle_alpha   90.00
_cell.angle_beta   90.00
_cell.angle_gamma   90.00
#
_symmetry.space_group_name_H-M   'P 1'
#
loop_
_entity.id
_entity.type
_entity.pdbx_description
1 polymer ?
#
loop_
_entity_poly.entity_id
_entity_poly.type
_entity_poly.pdbx_seq_one_letter_code
_entity_poly.pdbx_strand_id
1 'polypeptide(L)'
;VGPICVAKHLVPFLPSNPVIPTGGENAITGISAAPWGSALVCLISYGYITMLGAEGLKESTERAILNANYLKEKLNGHYDTLYSGEMGRAAHEMILECRPFKQKGIEVTDIAKRLMDYGFHAPTVSFPVAGTLMIEPTESENLEELDRFCDAMIAIRKEIEAATIEDSNNVLKNSPHTLAMLTTETWDFPYSREQAAFPLDYIAENKFWPTVRRADDAYGDRNLVCSCAPIEAYMES
;
A
#
# COMPACT_ATOMS: atom_id res chain seq x y z
N VAL A 1 16.14 -7.97 5.97
CA VAL A 1 17.08 -9.11 5.76
C VAL A 1 16.54 -9.99 4.65
N GLY A 2 17.38 -10.62 3.84
CA GLY A 2 16.96 -11.51 2.75
C GLY A 2 17.76 -12.82 2.76
N PRO A 3 17.54 -13.70 3.77
CA PRO A 3 18.27 -14.96 3.86
C PRO A 3 17.88 -15.88 2.70
N ILE A 4 18.84 -16.62 2.16
CA ILE A 4 18.60 -17.67 1.18
C ILE A 4 18.74 -19.04 1.86
N CYS A 5 17.80 -19.92 1.59
CA CYS A 5 17.96 -21.36 1.83
C CYS A 5 18.17 -22.03 0.48
N VAL A 6 19.18 -22.88 0.38
CA VAL A 6 19.54 -23.52 -0.89
C VAL A 6 19.46 -25.04 -0.75
N ALA A 7 19.15 -25.73 -1.84
CA ALA A 7 19.24 -27.18 -1.88
C ALA A 7 20.68 -27.65 -1.60
N LYS A 8 20.84 -28.87 -1.09
CA LYS A 8 22.13 -29.40 -0.61
C LYS A 8 23.30 -29.23 -1.59
N HIS A 9 23.06 -29.42 -2.89
CA HIS A 9 24.10 -29.31 -3.91
C HIS A 9 24.60 -27.86 -4.14
N LEU A 10 23.87 -26.86 -3.65
CA LEU A 10 24.25 -25.45 -3.74
C LEU A 10 24.99 -24.94 -2.48
N VAL A 11 24.96 -25.69 -1.37
CA VAL A 11 25.64 -25.31 -0.12
C VAL A 11 27.12 -24.98 -0.29
N PRO A 12 27.92 -25.72 -1.10
CA PRO A 12 29.33 -25.40 -1.30
C PRO A 12 29.58 -24.00 -1.88
N PHE A 13 28.58 -23.38 -2.52
CA PHE A 13 28.70 -22.11 -3.23
C PHE A 13 28.13 -20.92 -2.43
N LEU A 14 27.70 -21.12 -1.18
CA LEU A 14 27.18 -20.03 -0.35
C LEU A 14 28.23 -18.91 -0.16
N PRO A 15 27.83 -17.64 -0.05
CA PRO A 15 28.75 -16.50 0.02
C PRO A 15 29.76 -16.59 1.18
N SER A 16 31.00 -16.19 0.90
CA SER A 16 32.06 -16.01 1.90
C SER A 16 32.07 -14.60 2.51
N ASN A 17 33.05 -14.33 3.39
CA ASN A 17 33.35 -12.98 3.85
C ASN A 17 34.88 -12.83 4.05
N PRO A 18 35.47 -11.68 3.68
CA PRO A 18 36.93 -11.51 3.70
C PRO A 18 37.56 -11.40 5.10
N VAL A 19 36.76 -11.14 6.13
CA VAL A 19 37.25 -10.95 7.51
C VAL A 19 36.87 -12.14 8.39
N ILE A 20 35.62 -12.59 8.33
CA ILE A 20 35.10 -13.71 9.13
C ILE A 20 34.80 -14.88 8.21
N PRO A 21 35.53 -16.01 8.29
CA PRO A 21 35.29 -17.17 7.44
C PRO A 21 33.83 -17.66 7.52
N THR A 22 33.18 -17.72 6.36
CA THR A 22 31.79 -18.14 6.13
C THR A 22 31.68 -18.77 4.73
N GLY A 23 30.52 -19.31 4.38
CA GLY A 23 30.28 -19.92 3.07
C GLY A 23 30.64 -21.42 3.01
N GLY A 24 30.62 -21.98 1.81
CA GLY A 24 31.01 -23.37 1.55
C GLY A 24 32.43 -23.52 0.98
N GLU A 25 32.83 -24.74 0.65
CA GLU A 25 34.18 -25.06 0.14
C GLU A 25 34.53 -24.33 -1.18
N ASN A 26 33.52 -24.05 -2.01
CA ASN A 26 33.63 -23.33 -3.27
C ASN A 26 32.87 -22.00 -3.19
N ALA A 27 32.93 -21.34 -2.04
CA ALA A 27 32.16 -20.14 -1.76
C ALA A 27 32.36 -19.06 -2.82
N ILE A 28 31.26 -18.42 -3.22
CA ILE A 28 31.33 -17.19 -4.00
C ILE A 28 31.84 -16.02 -3.12
N THR A 29 32.17 -14.91 -3.76
CA THR A 29 32.57 -13.69 -3.07
C THR A 29 31.45 -13.17 -2.15
N GLY A 30 31.85 -12.51 -1.06
CA GLY A 30 30.89 -11.94 -0.12
C GLY A 30 29.98 -10.90 -0.76
N ILE A 31 28.67 -11.05 -0.52
CA ILE A 31 27.60 -10.17 -1.03
C ILE A 31 27.23 -9.03 -0.07
N SER A 32 27.79 -9.04 1.13
CA SER A 32 27.49 -8.08 2.20
C SER A 32 28.76 -7.76 2.98
N ALA A 33 28.87 -6.52 3.47
CA ALA A 33 30.05 -6.06 4.22
C ALA A 33 30.26 -6.89 5.51
N ALA A 34 29.18 -7.14 6.26
CA ALA A 34 29.18 -8.02 7.41
C ALA A 34 28.78 -9.46 7.01
N PRO A 35 29.36 -10.50 7.63
CA PRO A 35 29.15 -11.91 7.26
C PRO A 35 27.69 -12.39 7.34
N TRP A 36 26.86 -11.78 8.20
CA TRP A 36 25.44 -12.09 8.35
C TRP A 36 24.53 -10.87 8.15
N GLY A 37 25.04 -9.84 7.45
CA GLY A 37 24.33 -8.58 7.25
C GLY A 37 23.91 -7.91 8.57
N SER A 38 22.69 -7.38 8.62
CA SER A 38 22.08 -6.76 9.80
C SER A 38 21.58 -7.82 10.80
N ALA A 39 22.51 -8.58 11.40
CA ALA A 39 22.21 -9.79 12.17
C ALA A 39 21.22 -9.60 13.33
N LEU A 40 21.23 -8.45 14.00
CA LEU A 40 20.33 -8.19 15.14
C LEU A 40 18.85 -8.13 14.74
N VAL A 41 18.54 -7.75 13.49
CA VAL A 41 17.15 -7.73 12.98
C VAL A 41 16.58 -9.15 12.88
N CYS A 42 17.42 -10.18 12.73
CA CYS A 42 16.97 -11.57 12.68
C CYS A 42 16.32 -12.04 13.98
N LEU A 43 16.56 -11.35 15.11
CA LEU A 43 15.90 -11.65 16.38
C LEU A 43 14.38 -11.43 16.33
N ILE A 44 13.90 -10.54 15.44
CA ILE A 44 12.46 -10.32 15.22
C ILE A 44 11.83 -11.57 14.63
N SER A 45 12.38 -12.09 13.53
CA SER A 45 11.88 -13.32 12.89
C SER A 45 12.05 -14.54 13.80
N TYR A 46 13.16 -14.63 14.54
CA TYR A 46 13.35 -15.68 15.54
C TYR A 46 12.27 -15.63 16.62
N GLY A 47 11.98 -14.44 17.17
CA GLY A 47 10.92 -14.24 18.14
C GLY A 47 9.55 -14.66 17.59
N TYR A 48 9.19 -14.21 16.38
CA TYR A 48 7.93 -14.58 15.73
C TYR A 48 7.78 -16.10 15.57
N ILE A 49 8.79 -16.77 15.01
CA ILE A 49 8.78 -18.23 14.79
C ILE A 49 8.70 -19.00 16.12
N THR A 50 9.49 -18.59 17.12
CA THR A 50 9.56 -19.31 18.41
C THR A 50 8.33 -19.10 19.28
N MET A 51 7.70 -17.93 19.23
CA MET A 51 6.48 -17.65 19.99
C MET A 51 5.25 -18.32 19.36
N LEU A 52 5.13 -18.34 18.03
CA LEU A 52 3.97 -18.96 17.36
C LEU A 52 4.09 -20.49 17.27
N GLY A 53 5.30 -21.00 17.11
CA GLY A 53 5.51 -22.42 16.82
C GLY A 53 4.86 -22.86 15.49
N ALA A 54 4.85 -24.17 15.24
CA ALA A 54 4.34 -24.71 13.98
C ALA A 54 2.83 -24.46 13.79
N GLU A 55 2.05 -24.54 14.86
CA GLU A 55 0.60 -24.35 14.83
C GLU A 55 0.24 -22.88 14.56
N GLY A 56 0.83 -21.95 15.29
CA GLY A 56 0.58 -20.52 15.08
C GLY A 56 1.03 -20.03 13.70
N LEU A 57 2.17 -20.51 13.18
CA LEU A 57 2.61 -20.18 11.82
C LEU A 57 1.64 -20.69 10.74
N LYS A 58 1.08 -21.89 10.95
CA LYS A 58 0.05 -22.43 10.07
C LYS A 58 -1.22 -21.59 10.13
N GLU A 59 -1.69 -21.26 11.33
CA GLU A 59 -2.88 -20.43 11.52
C GLU A 59 -2.72 -19.03 10.90
N SER A 60 -1.57 -18.39 11.09
CA SER A 60 -1.25 -17.12 10.42
C SER A 60 -1.42 -17.22 8.91
N THR A 61 -0.90 -18.27 8.30
CA THR A 61 -1.01 -18.47 6.84
C THR A 61 -2.47 -18.69 6.41
N GLU A 62 -3.23 -19.50 7.15
CA GLU A 62 -4.65 -19.76 6.88
C GLU A 62 -5.50 -18.48 6.98
N ARG A 63 -5.24 -17.65 8.00
CA ARG A 63 -5.92 -16.37 8.22
C ARG A 63 -5.57 -15.33 7.16
N ALA A 64 -4.31 -15.22 6.75
CA ALA A 64 -3.93 -14.29 5.68
C ALA A 64 -4.66 -14.59 4.36
N ILE A 65 -4.76 -15.88 3.99
CA ILE A 65 -5.53 -16.32 2.82
C ILE A 65 -7.04 -16.07 3.01
N LEU A 66 -7.57 -16.35 4.20
CA LEU A 66 -8.97 -16.10 4.52
C LEU A 66 -9.32 -14.62 4.38
N ASN A 67 -8.53 -13.73 4.99
CA ASN A 67 -8.76 -12.29 4.98
C ASN A 67 -8.75 -11.73 3.54
N ALA A 68 -7.80 -12.15 2.71
CA ALA A 68 -7.75 -11.73 1.31
C ALA A 68 -8.99 -12.18 0.52
N ASN A 69 -9.45 -13.41 0.72
CA ASN A 69 -10.65 -13.92 0.05
C ASN A 69 -11.95 -13.32 0.63
N TYR A 70 -11.95 -12.91 1.90
CA TYR A 70 -13.04 -12.15 2.51
C TYR A 70 -13.21 -10.79 1.82
N LEU A 71 -12.10 -10.03 1.69
CA LEU A 71 -12.10 -8.76 0.97
C LEU A 71 -12.55 -8.95 -0.48
N LYS A 72 -12.05 -10.00 -1.15
CA LYS A 72 -12.45 -10.35 -2.53
C LYS A 72 -13.95 -10.51 -2.66
N GLU A 73 -14.57 -11.27 -1.77
CA GLU A 73 -16.01 -11.55 -1.82
C GLU A 73 -16.82 -10.29 -1.52
N LYS A 74 -16.40 -9.50 -0.53
CA LYS A 74 -17.12 -8.27 -0.14
C LYS A 74 -17.02 -7.15 -1.19
N LEU A 75 -15.93 -7.12 -1.97
CA LEU A 75 -15.74 -6.18 -3.08
C LEU A 75 -16.30 -6.67 -4.42
N ASN A 76 -16.80 -7.91 -4.48
CA ASN A 76 -17.39 -8.48 -5.68
C ASN A 76 -18.60 -7.65 -6.15
N GLY A 77 -18.70 -7.42 -7.46
CA GLY A 77 -19.70 -6.52 -8.06
C GLY A 77 -19.37 -5.03 -7.99
N HIS A 78 -18.37 -4.64 -7.20
CA HIS A 78 -17.85 -3.26 -7.16
C HIS A 78 -16.55 -3.13 -7.96
N TYR A 79 -15.62 -4.06 -7.76
CA TYR A 79 -14.35 -4.13 -8.47
C TYR A 79 -14.13 -5.55 -8.98
N ASP A 80 -13.76 -5.68 -10.26
CA ASP A 80 -13.42 -7.00 -10.80
C ASP A 80 -12.05 -7.45 -10.27
N THR A 81 -11.93 -8.72 -9.91
CA THR A 81 -10.63 -9.32 -9.56
C THR A 81 -9.93 -9.76 -10.83
N LEU A 82 -8.71 -9.26 -11.08
CA LEU A 82 -8.01 -9.47 -12.35
C LEU A 82 -7.55 -10.93 -12.55
N TYR A 83 -7.07 -11.57 -11.49
CA TYR A 83 -6.61 -12.96 -11.52
C TYR A 83 -7.22 -13.77 -10.38
N SER A 84 -7.54 -15.03 -10.63
CA SER A 84 -8.01 -15.96 -9.61
C SER A 84 -7.48 -17.35 -9.94
N GLY A 85 -7.28 -18.17 -8.89
CA GLY A 85 -6.91 -19.57 -9.05
C GLY A 85 -8.04 -20.39 -9.68
N GLU A 86 -7.77 -21.67 -9.95
CA GLU A 86 -8.67 -22.58 -10.68
C GLU A 86 -10.08 -22.70 -10.06
N MET A 87 -10.19 -22.53 -8.75
CA MET A 87 -11.47 -22.55 -8.01
C MET A 87 -11.98 -21.15 -7.64
N GLY A 88 -11.53 -20.09 -8.35
CA GLY A 88 -12.01 -18.73 -8.15
C GLY A 88 -11.53 -18.04 -6.87
N ARG A 89 -10.49 -18.57 -6.22
CA ARG A 89 -9.90 -18.01 -4.97
C ARG A 89 -8.59 -17.29 -5.23
N ALA A 90 -8.33 -16.27 -4.42
CA ALA A 90 -7.04 -15.62 -4.31
C ALA A 90 -6.15 -16.37 -3.30
N ALA A 91 -4.86 -16.05 -3.29
CA ALA A 91 -3.94 -16.50 -2.23
C ALA A 91 -4.06 -15.54 -1.02
N HIS A 92 -2.95 -14.99 -0.55
CA HIS A 92 -2.90 -14.00 0.53
C HIS A 92 -3.09 -12.55 0.05
N GLU A 93 -3.15 -12.35 -1.27
CA GLU A 93 -3.33 -11.05 -1.91
C GLU A 93 -4.19 -11.18 -3.18
N MET A 94 -4.75 -10.07 -3.66
CA MET A 94 -5.57 -10.00 -4.87
C MET A 94 -5.34 -8.70 -5.64
N ILE A 95 -5.55 -8.73 -6.96
CA ILE A 95 -5.46 -7.55 -7.84
C ILE A 95 -6.85 -7.11 -8.27
N LEU A 96 -7.19 -5.84 -8.01
CA LEU A 96 -8.40 -5.19 -8.49
C LEU A 96 -8.19 -4.49 -9.82
N GLU A 97 -9.07 -4.77 -10.77
CA GLU A 97 -9.13 -4.12 -12.06
C GLU A 97 -9.69 -2.69 -11.92
N CYS A 98 -8.85 -1.70 -12.19
CA CYS A 98 -9.21 -0.28 -12.10
C CYS A 98 -9.11 0.45 -13.45
N ARG A 99 -8.53 -0.17 -14.49
CA ARG A 99 -8.30 0.47 -15.78
C ARG A 99 -9.57 0.92 -16.50
N PRO A 100 -10.72 0.20 -16.40
CA PRO A 100 -11.97 0.67 -17.00
C PRO A 100 -12.43 2.05 -16.49
N PHE A 101 -12.06 2.44 -15.27
CA PHE A 101 -12.45 3.73 -14.69
C PHE A 101 -11.83 4.92 -15.42
N LYS A 102 -10.81 4.71 -16.24
CA LYS A 102 -10.25 5.73 -17.14
C LYS A 102 -11.30 6.29 -18.12
N GLN A 103 -12.33 5.50 -18.46
CA GLN A 103 -13.46 5.98 -19.28
C GLN A 103 -14.29 7.07 -18.56
N LYS A 104 -14.22 7.12 -17.22
CA LYS A 104 -14.78 8.18 -16.38
C LYS A 104 -13.75 9.26 -16.02
N GLY A 105 -12.58 9.24 -16.67
CA GLY A 105 -11.47 10.13 -16.36
C GLY A 105 -10.74 9.79 -15.06
N ILE A 106 -11.05 8.68 -14.37
CA ILE A 106 -10.42 8.31 -13.10
C ILE A 106 -9.25 7.36 -13.33
N GLU A 107 -8.09 7.70 -12.76
CA GLU A 107 -6.89 6.88 -12.78
C GLU A 107 -6.71 6.18 -11.42
N VAL A 108 -5.92 5.10 -11.40
CA VAL A 108 -5.69 4.35 -10.15
C VAL A 108 -5.03 5.20 -9.05
N THR A 109 -4.27 6.23 -9.43
CA THR A 109 -3.66 7.18 -8.50
C THR A 109 -4.71 8.06 -7.81
N ASP A 110 -5.83 8.36 -8.46
CA ASP A 110 -6.93 9.08 -7.83
C ASP A 110 -7.56 8.26 -6.70
N ILE A 111 -7.75 6.96 -6.92
CA ILE A 111 -8.23 6.02 -5.89
C ILE A 111 -7.24 5.96 -4.72
N ALA A 112 -5.95 5.81 -5.04
CA ALA A 112 -4.89 5.74 -4.04
C ALA A 112 -4.80 7.01 -3.17
N LYS A 113 -4.95 8.20 -3.76
CA LYS A 113 -4.97 9.46 -3.01
C LYS A 113 -6.27 9.63 -2.25
N ARG A 114 -7.40 9.20 -2.81
CA ARG A 114 -8.71 9.30 -2.15
C ARG A 114 -8.79 8.44 -0.90
N LEU A 115 -8.18 7.25 -0.90
CA LEU A 115 -8.09 6.39 0.30
C LEU A 115 -7.48 7.10 1.52
N MET A 116 -6.59 8.08 1.31
CA MET A 116 -6.03 8.89 2.41
C MET A 116 -7.10 9.70 3.13
N ASP A 117 -8.12 10.19 2.41
CA ASP A 117 -9.25 10.91 3.01
C ASP A 117 -10.13 9.99 3.85
N TYR A 118 -10.14 8.69 3.51
CA TYR A 118 -10.79 7.60 4.25
C TYR A 118 -9.91 7.03 5.38
N GLY A 119 -8.70 7.58 5.61
CA GLY A 119 -7.81 7.13 6.69
C GLY A 119 -6.92 5.93 6.33
N PHE A 120 -6.87 5.52 5.07
CA PHE A 120 -6.07 4.39 4.61
C PHE A 120 -4.85 4.82 3.82
N HIS A 121 -3.73 4.12 4.06
CA HIS A 121 -2.65 4.08 3.08
C HIS A 121 -3.13 3.28 1.86
N ALA A 122 -2.76 3.71 0.66
CA ALA A 122 -3.10 2.97 -0.55
C ALA A 122 -2.43 1.58 -0.57
N PRO A 123 -3.10 0.55 -1.12
CA PRO A 123 -2.45 -0.70 -1.46
C PRO A 123 -1.34 -0.51 -2.50
N THR A 124 -0.68 -1.60 -2.92
CA THR A 124 0.31 -1.52 -4.00
C THR A 124 -0.34 -1.02 -5.29
N VAL A 125 0.20 0.05 -5.87
CA VAL A 125 -0.37 0.74 -7.03
C VAL A 125 0.43 0.43 -8.30
N SER A 126 -0.25 0.07 -9.39
CA SER A 126 0.33 -0.12 -10.72
C SER A 126 1.41 -1.19 -10.83
N PHE A 127 1.47 -2.12 -9.88
CA PHE A 127 2.34 -3.30 -9.92
C PHE A 127 1.58 -4.51 -9.36
N PRO A 128 1.73 -5.72 -9.93
CA PRO A 128 2.53 -6.06 -11.12
C PRO A 128 1.91 -5.61 -12.46
N VAL A 129 0.68 -5.10 -12.45
CA VAL A 129 -0.03 -4.62 -13.65
C VAL A 129 -0.23 -3.12 -13.55
N ALA A 130 0.15 -2.38 -14.59
CA ALA A 130 -0.03 -0.93 -14.61
C ALA A 130 -1.52 -0.56 -14.57
N GLY A 131 -1.89 0.42 -13.73
CA GLY A 131 -3.28 0.88 -13.62
C GLY A 131 -4.19 0.04 -12.73
N THR A 132 -3.64 -0.86 -11.90
CA THR A 132 -4.41 -1.70 -10.96
C THR A 132 -3.99 -1.47 -9.51
N LEU A 133 -4.78 -1.99 -8.56
CA LEU A 133 -4.43 -2.06 -7.14
C LEU A 133 -4.20 -3.51 -6.73
N MET A 134 -3.15 -3.79 -5.97
CA MET A 134 -2.89 -5.10 -5.35
C MET A 134 -3.00 -4.99 -3.84
N ILE A 135 -3.89 -5.78 -3.25
CA ILE A 135 -4.32 -5.70 -1.84
C ILE A 135 -3.90 -6.99 -1.12
N GLU A 136 -3.21 -6.82 0.01
CA GLU A 136 -2.79 -7.87 0.93
C GLU A 136 -3.14 -7.45 2.37
N PRO A 137 -4.18 -8.03 3.00
CA PRO A 137 -4.59 -7.63 4.36
C PRO A 137 -3.75 -8.25 5.49
N THR A 138 -2.96 -9.29 5.19
CA THR A 138 -2.29 -10.14 6.20
C THR A 138 -3.26 -10.81 7.18
N GLU A 139 -2.74 -11.60 8.11
CA GLU A 139 -3.50 -12.24 9.18
C GLU A 139 -3.79 -11.34 10.38
N SER A 140 -3.05 -10.22 10.50
CA SER A 140 -2.98 -9.43 11.73
C SER A 140 -4.11 -8.41 11.86
N GLU A 141 -4.76 -8.07 10.75
CA GLU A 141 -5.90 -7.16 10.74
C GLU A 141 -7.18 -7.88 11.19
N ASN A 142 -7.96 -7.21 12.03
CA ASN A 142 -9.24 -7.73 12.51
C ASN A 142 -10.35 -7.51 11.47
N LEU A 143 -11.48 -8.20 11.67
CA LEU A 143 -12.61 -8.13 10.73
C LEU A 143 -13.15 -6.70 10.58
N GLU A 144 -13.18 -5.92 11.67
CA GLU A 144 -13.67 -4.54 11.64
C GLU A 144 -12.81 -3.63 10.76
N GLU A 145 -11.49 -3.83 10.72
CA GLU A 145 -10.59 -3.09 9.83
C GLU A 145 -10.76 -3.50 8.37
N LEU A 146 -10.92 -4.80 8.10
CA LEU A 146 -11.24 -5.31 6.76
C LEU A 146 -12.56 -4.71 6.25
N ASP A 147 -13.56 -4.60 7.14
CA ASP A 147 -14.85 -4.01 6.84
C ASP A 147 -14.74 -2.52 6.52
N ARG A 148 -14.01 -1.75 7.34
CA ARG A 148 -13.75 -0.33 7.07
C ARG A 148 -13.06 -0.11 5.72
N PHE A 149 -12.10 -0.96 5.38
CA PHE A 149 -11.42 -0.89 4.09
C PHE A 149 -12.37 -1.20 2.92
N CYS A 150 -13.18 -2.25 3.05
CA CYS A 150 -14.20 -2.58 2.06
C CYS A 150 -15.22 -1.44 1.88
N ASP A 151 -15.71 -0.87 2.97
CA ASP A 151 -16.68 0.21 2.95
C ASP A 151 -16.10 1.47 2.29
N ALA A 152 -14.82 1.80 2.58
CA ALA A 152 -14.11 2.87 1.91
C ALA A 152 -14.00 2.64 0.40
N MET A 153 -13.58 1.45 -0.01
CA MET A 153 -13.49 1.09 -1.43
C MET A 153 -14.85 1.13 -2.12
N ILE A 154 -15.91 0.64 -1.49
CA ILE A 154 -17.28 0.68 -2.03
C ILE A 154 -17.79 2.12 -2.13
N ALA A 155 -17.51 2.98 -1.16
CA ALA A 155 -17.85 4.40 -1.21
C ALA A 155 -17.10 5.11 -2.35
N ILE A 156 -15.80 4.87 -2.49
CA ILE A 156 -15.01 5.35 -3.63
C ILE A 156 -15.58 4.83 -4.96
N ARG A 157 -16.04 3.58 -5.02
CA ARG A 157 -16.66 3.03 -6.23
C ARG A 157 -17.90 3.82 -6.67
N LYS A 158 -18.71 4.29 -5.72
CA LYS A 158 -19.86 5.17 -5.98
C LYS A 158 -19.42 6.56 -6.45
N GLU A 159 -18.36 7.12 -5.88
CA GLU A 159 -17.76 8.37 -6.35
C GLU A 159 -17.28 8.25 -7.81
N ILE A 160 -16.66 7.12 -8.18
CA ILE A 160 -16.23 6.83 -9.56
C ILE A 160 -17.44 6.72 -10.50
N GLU A 161 -18.52 6.11 -10.05
CA GLU A 161 -19.76 5.93 -10.81
C GLU A 161 -20.40 7.28 -11.18
N ALA A 162 -20.41 8.21 -10.21
CA ALA A 162 -20.92 9.56 -10.36
C ALA A 162 -20.00 10.47 -11.20
N ALA A 163 -18.72 10.13 -11.33
CA ALA A 163 -17.77 10.90 -12.11
C ALA A 163 -18.06 10.83 -13.62
N THR A 164 -17.68 11.90 -14.34
CA THR A 164 -17.64 11.95 -15.80
C THR A 164 -16.27 12.42 -16.27
N ILE A 165 -15.91 12.13 -17.51
CA ILE A 165 -14.60 12.49 -18.06
C ILE A 165 -14.41 14.01 -18.19
N GLU A 166 -15.52 14.76 -18.28
CA GLU A 166 -15.54 16.22 -18.36
C GLU A 166 -15.39 16.90 -17.00
N ASP A 167 -15.78 16.22 -15.92
CA ASP A 167 -15.70 16.76 -14.56
C ASP A 167 -14.31 16.51 -13.96
N SER A 168 -13.45 17.52 -14.10
CA SER A 168 -12.12 17.52 -13.49
C SER A 168 -12.09 18.03 -12.04
N ASN A 169 -13.20 18.58 -11.52
CA ASN A 169 -13.26 19.22 -10.20
C ASN A 169 -14.12 18.41 -9.22
N ASN A 170 -13.66 17.21 -8.89
CA ASN A 170 -14.37 16.29 -8.00
C ASN A 170 -13.48 15.77 -6.86
N VAL A 171 -14.11 15.10 -5.89
CA VAL A 171 -13.44 14.57 -4.70
C VAL A 171 -12.26 13.62 -4.99
N LEU A 172 -12.34 12.82 -6.06
CA LEU A 172 -11.28 11.88 -6.46
C LEU A 172 -10.07 12.64 -7.02
N LYS A 173 -10.31 13.58 -7.93
CA LYS A 173 -9.26 14.38 -8.59
C LYS A 173 -8.56 15.34 -7.63
N ASN A 174 -9.31 15.87 -6.68
CA ASN A 174 -8.80 16.82 -5.70
C ASN A 174 -8.27 16.16 -4.44
N SER A 175 -8.24 14.82 -4.34
CA SER A 175 -7.62 14.14 -3.20
C SER A 175 -6.08 14.22 -3.23
N PRO A 176 -5.39 14.23 -2.08
CA PRO A 176 -5.93 14.17 -0.71
C PRO A 176 -6.24 15.55 -0.12
N HIS A 177 -7.24 15.64 0.75
CA HIS A 177 -7.71 16.89 1.35
C HIS A 177 -7.00 17.19 2.67
N THR A 178 -6.20 18.26 2.70
CA THR A 178 -5.39 18.64 3.88
C THR A 178 -6.21 19.44 4.88
N LEU A 179 -5.78 19.47 6.15
CA LEU A 179 -6.40 20.30 7.18
C LEU A 179 -6.49 21.77 6.74
N ALA A 180 -5.38 22.32 6.21
CA ALA A 180 -5.30 23.71 5.75
C ALA A 180 -6.35 24.03 4.67
N MET A 181 -6.62 23.08 3.76
CA MET A 181 -7.64 23.23 2.73
C MET A 181 -9.06 23.27 3.31
N LEU A 182 -9.35 22.47 4.33
CA LEU A 182 -10.69 22.47 4.95
C LEU A 182 -10.96 23.68 5.85
N THR A 183 -9.91 24.27 6.41
CA THR A 183 -10.01 25.41 7.32
C THR A 183 -9.95 26.76 6.63
N THR A 184 -9.90 26.80 5.29
CA THR A 184 -10.02 28.06 4.54
C THR A 184 -11.36 28.74 4.80
N GLU A 185 -11.44 30.06 4.69
CA GLU A 185 -12.72 30.77 4.84
C GLU A 185 -13.68 30.40 3.70
N THR A 186 -13.24 30.56 2.45
CA THR A 186 -13.97 30.20 1.23
C THR A 186 -13.74 28.75 0.83
N TRP A 187 -14.78 28.10 0.31
CA TRP A 187 -14.75 26.73 -0.18
C TRP A 187 -15.29 26.68 -1.60
N ASP A 188 -14.38 26.62 -2.57
CA ASP A 188 -14.68 26.76 -4.00
C ASP A 188 -14.81 25.41 -4.72
N PHE A 189 -15.14 24.35 -3.99
CA PHE A 189 -15.35 23.00 -4.54
C PHE A 189 -16.85 22.68 -4.66
N PRO A 190 -17.28 21.93 -5.70
CA PRO A 190 -18.69 21.61 -5.94
C PRO A 190 -19.24 20.50 -5.04
N TYR A 191 -18.48 20.12 -4.01
CA TYR A 191 -18.81 19.12 -2.99
C TYR A 191 -18.50 19.71 -1.62
N SER A 192 -19.07 19.17 -0.55
CA SER A 192 -18.89 19.70 0.80
C SER A 192 -17.54 19.35 1.43
N ARG A 193 -17.15 20.10 2.46
CA ARG A 193 -16.01 19.77 3.33
C ARG A 193 -16.18 18.41 4.03
N GLU A 194 -17.41 18.06 4.37
CA GLU A 194 -17.74 16.77 4.96
C GLU A 194 -17.46 15.63 3.97
N GLN A 195 -17.93 15.74 2.73
CA GLN A 195 -17.58 14.79 1.67
C GLN A 195 -16.05 14.72 1.44
N ALA A 196 -15.34 15.83 1.59
CA ALA A 196 -13.90 15.87 1.42
C ALA A 196 -13.15 15.08 2.50
N ALA A 197 -13.44 15.31 3.79
CA ALA A 197 -12.63 14.79 4.90
C ALA A 197 -13.30 13.76 5.81
N PHE A 198 -14.63 13.64 5.80
CA PHE A 198 -15.40 12.71 6.63
C PHE A 198 -16.42 11.93 5.80
N PRO A 199 -16.00 11.23 4.72
CA PRO A 199 -16.93 10.53 3.83
C PRO A 199 -17.66 9.32 4.47
N LEU A 200 -17.18 8.82 5.62
CA LEU A 200 -17.79 7.75 6.42
C LEU A 200 -17.66 8.06 7.91
N ASP A 201 -18.62 7.58 8.70
CA ASP A 201 -18.78 7.94 10.12
C ASP A 201 -17.53 7.62 10.97
N TYR A 202 -16.87 6.48 10.74
CA TYR A 202 -15.72 6.06 11.56
C TYR A 202 -14.54 7.04 11.48
N ILE A 203 -14.47 7.86 10.44
CA ILE A 203 -13.36 8.79 10.21
C ILE A 203 -13.39 9.93 11.24
N ALA A 204 -14.57 10.29 11.74
CA ALA A 204 -14.73 11.35 12.74
C ALA A 204 -14.11 10.97 14.10
N GLU A 205 -14.03 9.68 14.42
CA GLU A 205 -13.49 9.19 15.69
C GLU A 205 -11.96 9.34 15.77
N ASN A 206 -11.27 9.20 14.63
CA ASN A 206 -9.80 9.22 14.57
C ASN A 206 -9.29 9.78 13.23
N LYS A 207 -9.52 11.06 12.97
CA LYS A 207 -9.10 11.68 11.70
C LYS A 207 -7.58 11.81 11.61
N PHE A 208 -6.98 11.07 10.68
CA PHE A 208 -5.62 11.30 10.22
C PHE A 208 -5.60 12.32 9.08
N TRP A 209 -4.75 13.34 9.17
CA TRP A 209 -4.68 14.42 8.19
C TRP A 209 -3.52 14.22 7.21
N PRO A 210 -3.80 14.18 5.89
CA PRO A 210 -2.78 14.42 4.88
C PRO A 210 -2.12 15.79 5.13
N THR A 211 -0.80 15.80 5.26
CA THR A 211 -0.04 17.02 5.60
C THR A 211 0.22 17.93 4.41
N VAL A 212 0.20 17.37 3.20
CA VAL A 212 0.41 18.08 1.93
C VAL A 212 -0.62 17.64 0.89
N ARG A 213 -0.80 18.48 -0.12
CA ARG A 213 -1.62 18.16 -1.30
C ARG A 213 -0.93 17.10 -2.15
N ARG A 214 -1.61 16.66 -3.21
CA ARG A 214 -1.08 15.72 -4.19
C ARG A 214 0.27 16.22 -4.72
N ALA A 215 1.30 15.38 -4.64
CA ALA A 215 2.63 15.70 -5.13
C ALA A 215 2.64 15.86 -6.66
N ASP A 216 3.47 16.79 -7.15
CA ASP A 216 3.76 16.93 -8.58
C ASP A 216 5.02 16.15 -8.91
N ASP A 217 4.84 14.88 -9.29
CA ASP A 217 5.92 13.95 -9.57
C ASP A 217 6.82 14.46 -10.71
N ALA A 218 6.22 15.01 -11.78
CA ALA A 218 6.95 15.45 -12.96
C ALA A 218 7.77 16.73 -12.69
N TYR A 219 7.29 17.62 -11.81
CA TYR A 219 8.04 18.80 -11.42
C TYR A 219 9.32 18.43 -10.66
N GLY A 220 9.24 17.48 -9.71
CA GLY A 220 10.38 17.04 -8.90
C GLY A 220 11.52 16.48 -9.77
N ASP A 221 11.19 15.63 -10.74
CA ASP A 221 12.18 15.05 -11.66
C ASP A 221 12.84 16.11 -12.57
N ARG A 222 12.09 17.14 -12.96
CA ARG A 222 12.61 18.25 -13.79
C ARG A 222 13.41 19.28 -13.00
N ASN A 223 13.21 19.36 -11.68
CA ASN A 223 13.82 20.34 -10.78
C ASN A 223 14.49 19.63 -9.59
N LEU A 224 15.47 18.80 -9.89
CA LEU A 224 16.08 17.89 -8.92
C LEU A 224 16.80 18.65 -7.79
N VAL A 225 16.21 18.62 -6.59
CA VAL A 225 16.79 19.15 -5.35
C VAL A 225 16.79 18.03 -4.30
N CYS A 226 17.98 17.52 -3.98
CA CYS A 226 18.15 16.37 -3.07
C CYS A 226 18.83 16.74 -1.74
N SER A 227 18.96 18.03 -1.46
CA SER A 227 19.42 18.57 -0.17
C SER A 227 18.32 19.45 0.42
N CYS A 228 18.42 19.78 1.70
CA CYS A 228 17.53 20.79 2.28
C CYS A 228 17.63 22.08 1.47
N ALA A 229 16.50 22.75 1.28
CA ALA A 229 16.51 24.09 0.70
C ALA A 229 17.29 25.04 1.63
N PRO A 230 17.88 26.12 1.10
CA PRO A 230 18.45 27.18 1.93
C PRO A 230 17.41 27.70 2.93
N ILE A 231 17.84 28.14 4.11
CA ILE A 231 16.93 28.67 5.14
C ILE A 231 16.11 29.84 4.59
N GLU A 232 16.72 30.64 3.71
CA GLU A 232 16.11 31.78 3.03
C GLU A 232 14.82 31.40 2.28
N ALA A 233 14.75 30.19 1.71
CA ALA A 233 13.57 29.71 1.01
C ALA A 233 12.37 29.44 1.93
N TYR A 234 12.60 29.26 3.24
CA TYR A 234 11.54 29.07 4.25
C TYR A 234 11.14 30.38 4.94
N MET A 235 11.88 31.47 4.72
CA MET A 235 11.57 32.77 5.31
C MET A 235 10.48 33.53 4.56
N GLU A 236 10.19 33.13 3.32
CA GLU A 236 9.19 33.77 2.45
C GLU A 236 7.85 33.01 2.38
N SER A 237 7.71 31.88 3.10
CA SER A 237 6.55 30.99 3.10
C SER A 237 5.61 31.17 4.28
#